data_AF-A0A443RWL8-F1
#
_entry.id   AF-A0A443RWL8-F1
#
_cell.length_a   1.000
_cell.length_b   1.000
_cell.length_c   1.000
_cell.angle_alpha   90.00
_cell.angle_beta   90.00
_cell.angle_gamma   90.00
#
_symmetry.space_group_name_H-M   'P 1'
#
loop_
_entity.id
_entity.type
_entity.pdbx_description
1 polymer ?
#
loop_
_entity_poly.entity_id
_entity_poly.type
_entity_poly.pdbx_seq_one_letter_code
_entity_poly.pdbx_strand_id
1 'polypeptide(L)'
;MQPATYLTCLFTTFCYRGIQQHYKLCPIGCDCIGKEAERSFSCQSSSVVFITTYTRLRTLHLSGVKEVSTLPSKQTLLLNCDNLVIDKANDVKWPKEENINVNSAFVTIINSDLKSVEKYFRFEYDSTKVVHFENIPDLQELWFTHKFPNLISFTILKSPIESITFSAFYWMPNVESLVIRHTKINGILSSNWFRRKMDKLKYLDLSKKYVKNKT
;
A
#
# COMPACT_ATOMS: atom_id res chain seq x y z
N MET A 1 22.58 26.39 -25.59
CA MET A 1 22.50 25.16 -24.77
C MET A 1 22.69 25.57 -23.31
N GLN A 2 21.64 25.47 -22.50
CA GLN A 2 21.69 25.77 -21.07
C GLN A 2 21.78 24.47 -20.25
N PRO A 3 22.51 24.46 -19.12
CA PRO A 3 22.71 23.26 -18.32
C PRO A 3 21.42 22.87 -17.58
N ALA A 4 21.02 21.60 -17.72
CA ALA A 4 19.99 20.98 -16.90
C ALA A 4 20.43 21.00 -15.43
N THR A 5 19.77 21.83 -14.62
CA THR A 5 20.09 21.98 -13.20
C THR A 5 19.30 20.91 -12.43
N TYR A 6 20.00 19.88 -11.97
CA TYR A 6 19.46 18.83 -11.09
C TYR A 6 19.40 19.37 -9.66
N LEU A 7 18.19 19.45 -9.09
CA LEU A 7 17.95 19.88 -7.71
C LEU A 7 17.90 18.65 -6.79
N THR A 8 19.06 18.27 -6.26
CA THR A 8 19.25 17.24 -5.24
C THR A 8 18.83 17.80 -3.86
N CYS A 9 17.89 17.16 -3.17
CA CYS A 9 17.45 17.56 -1.82
C CYS A 9 17.97 16.59 -0.74
N LEU A 10 18.46 17.13 0.39
CA LEU A 10 19.04 16.42 1.53
C LEU A 10 18.23 16.73 2.82
N PHE A 11 17.68 15.70 3.48
CA PHE A 11 16.96 15.66 4.79
C PHE A 11 15.69 16.54 4.88
N THR A 12 14.51 16.22 5.45
CA THR A 12 13.94 15.28 6.45
C THR A 12 12.52 14.91 5.95
N THR A 13 11.90 13.81 6.37
CA THR A 13 10.72 13.24 5.66
C THR A 13 9.56 14.20 5.46
N PHE A 14 9.04 14.12 4.22
CA PHE A 14 7.92 14.79 3.60
C PHE A 14 8.22 16.22 3.10
N CYS A 15 8.17 16.34 1.76
CA CYS A 15 7.68 17.48 0.98
C CYS A 15 8.50 18.80 1.11
N TYR A 16 9.10 19.31 0.01
CA TYR A 16 9.91 20.53 0.07
C TYR A 16 9.72 21.58 -1.03
N ARG A 17 9.48 22.81 -0.56
CA ARG A 17 10.06 24.11 -0.91
C ARG A 17 10.02 25.02 0.33
N GLY A 18 11.12 25.10 1.08
CA GLY A 18 11.39 26.16 2.07
C GLY A 18 11.67 25.68 3.50
N ILE A 19 12.79 26.11 4.07
CA ILE A 19 13.27 25.74 5.41
C ILE A 19 12.28 26.29 6.44
N GLN A 20 11.86 25.48 7.43
CA GLN A 20 11.77 25.95 8.82
C GLN A 20 12.09 24.82 9.81
N GLN A 21 13.17 25.04 10.57
CA GLN A 21 13.68 24.22 11.67
C GLN A 21 12.81 24.32 12.94
N HIS A 22 11.48 24.37 12.80
CA HIS A 22 10.57 24.39 13.94
C HIS A 22 9.64 23.18 13.88
N TYR A 23 9.66 22.42 14.98
CA TYR A 23 9.06 21.10 15.25
C TYR A 23 7.54 20.95 15.00
N LYS A 24 6.88 21.86 14.27
CA LYS A 24 5.42 21.98 14.23
C LYS A 24 4.82 22.28 12.84
N LEU A 25 5.63 22.33 11.78
CA LEU A 25 5.14 22.72 10.46
C LEU A 25 4.99 21.54 9.51
N CYS A 26 4.03 21.68 8.60
CA CYS A 26 3.79 20.67 7.60
C CYS A 26 4.87 20.68 6.51
N PRO A 27 5.49 19.54 6.23
CA PRO A 27 6.04 19.18 4.92
C PRO A 27 5.44 19.91 3.69
N ILE A 28 6.24 20.55 2.83
CA ILE A 28 5.76 21.34 1.64
C ILE A 28 5.34 20.50 0.42
N GLY A 29 4.06 20.53 0.07
CA GLY A 29 3.44 19.58 -0.87
C GLY A 29 2.69 18.46 -0.15
N CYS A 30 2.60 18.57 1.16
CA CYS A 30 1.85 17.69 2.02
C CYS A 30 0.92 18.56 2.89
N ASP A 31 -0.25 18.02 3.18
CA ASP A 31 -1.21 18.57 4.14
C ASP A 31 -1.11 17.77 5.44
N CYS A 32 -1.00 18.48 6.56
CA CYS A 32 -0.92 17.89 7.88
C CYS A 32 -2.26 18.07 8.55
N ILE A 33 -2.84 16.95 8.95
CA ILE A 33 -4.16 16.93 9.54
C ILE A 33 -4.00 16.49 11.00
N GLY A 34 -4.40 17.35 11.93
CA GLY A 34 -4.49 17.00 13.35
C GLY A 34 -3.49 17.70 14.28
N LYS A 35 -3.69 17.49 15.58
CA LYS A 35 -2.84 18.03 16.66
C LYS A 35 -1.54 17.23 16.79
N GLU A 36 -0.55 17.71 17.56
CA GLU A 36 0.77 17.07 17.77
C GLU A 36 0.71 15.55 18.10
N ALA A 37 -0.38 15.08 18.72
CA ALA A 37 -0.61 13.68 19.07
C ALA A 37 -1.18 12.82 17.92
N GLU A 38 -1.72 13.43 16.86
CA GLU A 38 -2.44 12.73 15.80
C GLU A 38 -1.60 12.49 14.54
N ARG A 39 -0.45 13.18 14.38
CA ARG A 39 0.57 13.01 13.32
C ARG A 39 0.07 12.29 12.05
N SER A 40 -0.88 12.93 11.38
CA SER A 40 -1.44 12.43 10.11
C SER A 40 -0.96 13.31 8.97
N PHE A 41 -0.41 12.68 7.95
CA PHE A 41 0.21 13.34 6.80
C PHE A 41 -0.47 12.89 5.51
N SER A 42 -0.81 13.84 4.66
CA SER A 42 -1.32 13.59 3.30
C SER A 42 -0.39 14.26 2.30
N CYS A 43 0.32 13.47 1.52
CA CYS A 43 1.42 13.91 0.69
C CYS A 43 1.02 13.82 -0.78
N GLN A 44 0.88 14.95 -1.46
CA GLN A 44 0.64 14.99 -2.90
C GLN A 44 1.92 15.42 -3.61
N SER A 45 2.85 14.48 -3.76
CA SER A 45 4.15 14.73 -4.39
C SER A 45 4.52 13.62 -5.35
N SER A 46 5.08 14.01 -6.50
CA SER A 46 5.66 13.07 -7.46
C SER A 46 6.96 12.45 -6.99
N SER A 47 7.68 13.09 -6.07
CA SER A 47 8.94 12.56 -5.51
C SER A 47 8.86 12.55 -3.99
N VAL A 48 9.14 11.40 -3.38
CA VAL A 48 9.11 11.20 -1.92
C VAL A 48 10.49 10.77 -1.46
N VAL A 49 11.04 11.51 -0.49
CA VAL A 49 12.32 11.18 0.14
C VAL A 49 12.07 10.81 1.60
N PHE A 50 12.49 9.61 1.99
CA PHE A 50 12.33 9.13 3.36
C PHE A 50 13.59 9.23 4.20
N ILE A 51 13.42 9.83 5.39
CA ILE A 51 14.52 10.35 6.18
C ILE A 51 14.10 10.39 7.66
N THR A 52 13.99 9.23 8.32
CA THR A 52 14.00 9.15 9.80
C THR A 52 14.39 7.76 10.25
N THR A 53 14.89 7.65 11.47
CA THR A 53 14.85 6.43 12.26
C THR A 53 13.67 6.55 13.23
N TYR A 54 12.67 5.67 13.07
CA TYR A 54 11.56 5.44 14.01
C TYR A 54 10.69 6.65 14.41
N THR A 55 9.62 6.91 13.65
CA THR A 55 8.48 7.70 14.13
C THR A 55 7.19 6.90 13.96
N ARG A 56 6.32 6.91 14.98
CA ARG A 56 4.97 6.33 14.88
C ARG A 56 4.01 7.40 14.36
N LEU A 57 3.34 7.10 13.27
CA LEU A 57 2.34 7.95 12.62
C LEU A 57 0.94 7.38 12.84
N ARG A 58 -0.10 8.21 12.89
CA ARG A 58 -1.47 7.67 12.87
C ARG A 58 -1.88 7.38 11.44
N THR A 59 -1.66 8.32 10.53
CA THR A 59 -2.04 8.15 9.13
C THR A 59 -0.97 8.71 8.20
N LEU A 60 -0.57 7.93 7.21
CA LEU A 60 0.24 8.39 6.10
C LEU A 60 -0.52 8.12 4.80
N HIS A 61 -0.84 9.18 4.07
CA HIS A 61 -1.43 9.10 2.75
C HIS A 61 -0.44 9.63 1.72
N LEU A 62 -0.09 8.81 0.74
CA LEU A 62 0.81 9.15 -0.35
C LEU A 62 -0.01 9.15 -1.64
N SER A 63 -0.01 10.25 -2.38
CA SER A 63 -0.77 10.39 -3.62
C SER A 63 0.10 10.91 -4.76
N GLY A 64 0.03 10.23 -5.91
CA GLY A 64 0.67 10.66 -7.16
C GLY A 64 2.19 10.44 -7.19
N VAL A 65 2.67 9.46 -6.43
CA VAL A 65 4.10 9.13 -6.31
C VAL A 65 4.63 8.62 -7.66
N LYS A 66 5.73 9.20 -8.14
CA LYS A 66 6.45 8.81 -9.37
C LYS A 66 7.92 8.51 -9.14
N GLU A 67 8.46 8.85 -7.98
CA GLU A 67 9.84 8.58 -7.59
C GLU A 67 9.89 8.42 -6.08
N VAL A 68 10.57 7.38 -5.63
CA VAL A 68 10.87 7.15 -4.21
C VAL A 68 12.37 7.05 -4.06
N SER A 69 12.90 7.82 -3.13
CA SER A 69 14.30 7.71 -2.74
C SER A 69 14.44 7.70 -1.24
N THR A 70 15.51 7.06 -0.80
CA THR A 70 16.01 7.06 0.55
C THR A 70 17.35 7.78 0.51
N LEU A 71 17.69 8.48 1.59
CA LEU A 71 19.04 9.02 1.69
C LEU A 71 20.04 7.87 1.86
N PRO A 72 21.29 8.03 1.39
CA PRO A 72 22.33 7.01 1.49
C PRO A 72 22.70 6.80 2.97
N SER A 73 21.91 5.98 3.64
CA SER A 73 22.20 5.43 4.95
C SER A 73 22.09 3.92 4.80
N LYS A 74 23.06 3.16 5.31
CA LYS A 74 23.07 1.69 5.24
C LYS A 74 21.96 1.02 6.05
N GLN A 75 20.95 1.76 6.50
CA GLN A 75 19.91 1.29 7.40
C GLN A 75 18.58 1.17 6.66
N THR A 76 17.95 0.01 6.78
CA THR A 76 16.56 -0.20 6.37
C THR A 76 15.66 0.77 7.09
N LEU A 77 14.87 1.53 6.34
CA LEU A 77 13.89 2.45 6.91
C LEU A 77 12.74 1.64 7.49
N LEU A 78 12.39 1.90 8.76
CA LEU A 78 11.15 1.39 9.35
C LEU A 78 10.13 2.52 9.50
N LEU A 79 9.00 2.37 8.82
CA LEU A 79 7.83 3.21 8.93
C LEU A 79 6.78 2.51 9.81
N ASN A 80 6.46 3.10 10.96
CA ASN A 80 5.36 2.62 11.79
C ASN A 80 4.18 3.58 11.63
N CYS A 81 3.05 3.08 11.12
CA CYS A 81 1.83 3.88 11.03
C CYS A 81 0.60 3.07 11.45
N ASP A 82 -0.46 3.71 11.93
CA ASP A 82 -1.71 2.95 12.14
C ASP A 82 -2.38 2.71 10.77
N ASN A 83 -2.48 3.75 9.94
CA ASN A 83 -3.12 3.71 8.61
C ASN A 83 -2.17 4.20 7.50
N LEU A 84 -1.97 3.36 6.49
CA LEU A 84 -1.23 3.70 5.28
C LEU A 84 -2.21 3.74 4.10
N VAL A 85 -2.16 4.81 3.33
CA VAL A 85 -2.91 4.98 2.07
C VAL A 85 -1.92 5.32 0.96
N ILE A 86 -1.99 4.60 -0.16
CA ILE A 86 -1.20 4.87 -1.36
C ILE A 86 -2.15 5.00 -2.54
N ASP A 87 -2.17 6.18 -3.18
CA ASP A 87 -3.00 6.51 -4.34
C ASP A 87 -2.13 6.90 -5.54
N LYS A 88 -2.49 6.43 -6.74
CA LYS A 88 -1.84 6.81 -8.02
C LYS A 88 -0.32 6.61 -8.06
N ALA A 89 0.18 5.51 -7.49
CA ALA A 89 1.59 5.16 -7.54
C ALA A 89 1.90 4.23 -8.74
N ASN A 90 1.84 4.80 -9.94
CA ASN A 90 2.06 4.09 -11.21
C ASN A 90 3.41 4.48 -11.82
N ASP A 91 4.10 3.53 -12.46
CA ASP A 91 5.37 3.76 -13.16
C ASP A 91 6.43 4.50 -12.32
N VAL A 92 6.53 4.15 -11.03
CA VAL A 92 7.46 4.80 -10.09
C VAL A 92 8.91 4.54 -10.55
N LYS A 93 9.62 5.61 -10.92
CA LYS A 93 11.03 5.58 -11.35
C LYS A 93 11.95 5.28 -10.18
N TRP A 94 13.01 4.54 -10.48
CA TRP A 94 13.86 3.94 -9.47
C TRP A 94 15.35 4.26 -9.68
N PRO A 95 16.01 4.90 -8.70
CA PRO A 95 17.47 5.00 -8.72
C PRO A 95 18.20 3.81 -8.07
N LYS A 96 17.67 3.13 -7.03
CA LYS A 96 18.29 1.97 -6.32
C LYS A 96 17.34 1.12 -5.46
N GLU A 97 17.55 -0.19 -5.40
CA GLU A 97 16.78 -1.11 -4.53
C GLU A 97 16.94 -0.86 -3.04
N GLU A 98 16.04 -0.08 -2.46
CA GLU A 98 15.97 0.14 -1.02
C GLU A 98 14.54 -0.12 -0.54
N ASN A 99 14.39 -1.14 0.31
CA ASN A 99 13.10 -1.51 0.90
C ASN A 99 12.82 -0.64 2.12
N ILE A 100 11.65 -0.01 2.14
CA ILE A 100 11.05 0.64 3.29
C ILE A 100 10.17 -0.39 3.98
N ASN A 101 10.56 -0.84 5.15
CA ASN A 101 9.71 -1.72 5.94
C ASN A 101 8.57 -0.90 6.52
N VAL A 102 7.34 -1.32 6.25
CA VAL A 102 6.13 -0.64 6.73
C VAL A 102 5.38 -1.54 7.67
N ASN A 103 5.29 -1.12 8.92
CA ASN A 103 4.47 -1.73 9.93
C ASN A 103 3.17 -0.91 10.05
N SER A 104 2.09 -1.43 9.48
CA SER A 104 0.78 -0.79 9.49
C SER A 104 -0.35 -1.72 9.88
N ALA A 105 -1.28 -1.22 10.69
CA ALA A 105 -2.50 -1.95 11.04
C ALA A 105 -3.52 -1.93 9.90
N PHE A 106 -3.59 -0.83 9.14
CA PHE A 106 -4.48 -0.66 8.00
C PHE A 106 -3.66 -0.29 6.77
N VAL A 107 -3.79 -1.06 5.69
CA VAL A 107 -3.11 -0.80 4.40
C VAL A 107 -4.15 -0.61 3.32
N THR A 108 -4.13 0.54 2.67
CA THR A 108 -5.01 0.91 1.57
C THR A 108 -4.16 1.25 0.36
N ILE A 109 -4.33 0.54 -0.75
CA ILE A 109 -3.68 0.84 -2.02
C ILE A 109 -4.77 1.02 -3.07
N ILE A 110 -4.77 2.18 -3.74
CA ILE A 110 -5.79 2.54 -4.71
C ILE A 110 -5.18 3.11 -5.98
N ASN A 111 -5.76 2.81 -7.14
CA ASN A 111 -5.34 3.36 -8.44
C ASN A 111 -3.83 3.23 -8.72
N SER A 112 -3.19 2.19 -8.21
CA SER A 112 -1.74 2.02 -8.18
C SER A 112 -1.33 0.65 -8.70
N ASP A 113 -0.16 0.54 -9.31
CA ASP A 113 0.46 -0.74 -9.65
C ASP A 113 1.03 -1.39 -8.39
N LEU A 114 0.48 -2.53 -7.96
CA LEU A 114 0.93 -3.20 -6.73
C LEU A 114 2.39 -3.63 -6.82
N LYS A 115 2.86 -4.09 -7.98
CA LYS A 115 4.27 -4.42 -8.21
C LYS A 115 5.17 -3.20 -8.08
N SER A 116 4.70 -2.02 -8.48
CA SER A 116 5.45 -0.79 -8.25
C SER A 116 5.52 -0.55 -6.75
N VAL A 117 4.38 -0.62 -6.04
CA VAL A 117 4.29 -0.44 -4.59
C VAL A 117 5.22 -1.35 -3.79
N GLU A 118 5.17 -2.65 -4.05
CA GLU A 118 5.95 -3.66 -3.31
C GLU A 118 7.45 -3.60 -3.59
N LYS A 119 7.91 -2.89 -4.63
CA LYS A 119 9.35 -2.66 -4.87
C LYS A 119 9.97 -1.71 -3.84
N TYR A 120 9.17 -0.82 -3.24
CA TYR A 120 9.67 0.18 -2.28
C TYR A 120 9.09 0.01 -0.89
N PHE A 121 7.82 -0.39 -0.75
CA PHE A 121 7.24 -0.70 0.56
C PHE A 121 7.19 -2.20 0.79
N ARG A 122 8.03 -2.67 1.72
CA ARG A 122 7.93 -4.01 2.28
C ARG A 122 6.96 -3.97 3.45
N PHE A 123 5.74 -4.45 3.24
CA PHE A 123 4.74 -4.52 4.30
C PHE A 123 5.06 -5.64 5.30
N GLU A 124 5.15 -5.28 6.57
CA GLU A 124 5.24 -6.22 7.68
C GLU A 124 3.83 -6.75 7.99
N TYR A 125 3.42 -7.77 7.24
CA TYR A 125 2.06 -8.32 7.27
C TYR A 125 1.66 -8.96 8.61
N ASP A 126 2.63 -9.23 9.49
CA ASP A 126 2.38 -9.79 10.81
C ASP A 126 1.55 -8.85 11.71
N SER A 127 1.61 -7.53 11.52
CA SER A 127 0.84 -6.57 12.33
C SER A 127 -0.43 -6.07 11.63
N THR A 128 -0.59 -6.37 10.34
CA THR A 128 -1.67 -5.85 9.51
C THR A 128 -2.99 -6.52 9.83
N LYS A 129 -3.99 -5.70 10.14
CA LYS A 129 -5.37 -6.13 10.47
C LYS A 129 -6.32 -5.97 9.29
N VAL A 130 -6.09 -4.96 8.45
CA VAL A 130 -6.97 -4.66 7.32
C VAL A 130 -6.14 -4.34 6.10
N VAL A 131 -6.52 -4.96 4.98
CA VAL A 131 -6.00 -4.64 3.65
C VAL A 131 -7.15 -4.29 2.74
N HIS A 132 -7.03 -3.15 2.05
CA HIS A 132 -7.96 -2.66 1.05
C HIS A 132 -7.24 -2.33 -0.24
N PHE A 133 -7.58 -3.02 -1.32
CA PHE A 133 -7.07 -2.75 -2.66
C PHE A 133 -8.21 -2.32 -3.57
N GLU A 134 -8.05 -1.22 -4.31
CA GLU A 134 -9.03 -0.79 -5.28
C GLU A 134 -8.40 -0.31 -6.59
N ASN A 135 -8.92 -0.79 -7.72
CA ASN A 135 -8.43 -0.39 -9.04
C ASN A 135 -6.92 -0.62 -9.19
N ILE A 136 -6.49 -1.85 -8.90
CA ILE A 136 -5.09 -2.30 -9.04
C ILE A 136 -4.94 -2.97 -10.40
N PRO A 137 -4.37 -2.32 -11.42
CA PRO A 137 -4.42 -2.79 -12.81
C PRO A 137 -3.54 -4.02 -13.09
N ASP A 138 -2.49 -4.24 -12.30
CA ASP A 138 -1.55 -5.35 -12.44
C ASP A 138 -1.91 -6.59 -11.60
N LEU A 139 -3.02 -6.54 -10.85
CA LEU A 139 -3.51 -7.63 -10.01
C LEU A 139 -4.42 -8.59 -10.79
N GLN A 140 -3.81 -9.41 -11.65
CA GLN A 140 -4.52 -10.40 -12.48
C GLN A 140 -4.77 -11.73 -11.75
N GLU A 141 -3.93 -12.07 -10.78
CA GLU A 141 -4.02 -13.31 -10.02
C GLU A 141 -3.84 -13.02 -8.53
N LEU A 142 -4.68 -13.65 -7.70
CA LEU A 142 -4.48 -13.63 -6.25
C LEU A 142 -3.61 -14.79 -5.81
N TRP A 143 -2.39 -14.44 -5.38
CA TRP A 143 -1.44 -15.34 -4.77
C TRP A 143 -0.72 -14.64 -3.62
N PHE A 144 -0.78 -15.24 -2.44
CA PHE A 144 -0.08 -14.75 -1.26
C PHE A 144 1.02 -15.73 -0.87
N THR A 145 2.26 -15.25 -0.85
CA THR A 145 3.44 -15.98 -0.37
C THR A 145 3.72 -15.72 1.12
N HIS A 146 3.06 -14.72 1.70
CA HIS A 146 3.29 -14.26 3.07
C HIS A 146 2.14 -14.67 4.00
N LYS A 147 2.46 -14.81 5.28
CA LYS A 147 1.46 -15.03 6.33
C LYS A 147 0.84 -13.71 6.76
N PHE A 148 -0.47 -13.76 6.99
CA PHE A 148 -1.25 -12.65 7.51
C PHE A 148 -1.94 -13.09 8.80
N PRO A 149 -1.16 -13.37 9.87
CA PRO A 149 -1.69 -13.99 11.08
C PRO A 149 -2.73 -13.12 11.77
N ASN A 150 -2.65 -11.79 11.65
CA ASN A 150 -3.54 -10.85 12.35
C ASN A 150 -4.59 -10.19 11.44
N LEU A 151 -4.67 -10.60 10.18
CA LEU A 151 -5.60 -10.02 9.22
C LEU A 151 -7.05 -10.43 9.54
N ILE A 152 -7.90 -9.41 9.67
CA ILE A 152 -9.31 -9.49 10.00
C ILE A 152 -10.17 -9.19 8.77
N SER A 153 -9.75 -8.22 7.95
CA SER A 153 -10.52 -7.80 6.76
C SER A 153 -9.62 -7.71 5.54
N PHE A 154 -10.05 -8.36 4.46
CA PHE A 154 -9.38 -8.33 3.17
C PHE A 154 -10.37 -7.91 2.09
N THR A 155 -10.11 -6.77 1.45
CA THR A 155 -10.99 -6.19 0.44
C THR A 155 -10.25 -5.91 -0.85
N ILE A 156 -10.80 -6.37 -1.97
CA ILE A 156 -10.37 -6.03 -3.30
C ILE A 156 -11.56 -5.61 -4.16
N LEU A 157 -11.45 -4.44 -4.77
CA LEU A 157 -12.48 -3.85 -5.61
C LEU A 157 -11.92 -3.45 -6.98
N LYS A 158 -12.68 -3.67 -8.05
CA LYS A 158 -12.42 -3.11 -9.39
C LYS A 158 -11.03 -3.45 -9.96
N SER A 159 -10.44 -4.57 -9.54
CA SER A 159 -9.16 -5.06 -10.07
C SER A 159 -9.38 -6.19 -11.07
N PRO A 160 -8.54 -6.37 -12.10
CA PRO A 160 -8.75 -7.31 -13.18
C PRO A 160 -8.37 -8.75 -12.79
N ILE A 161 -8.70 -9.18 -11.57
CA ILE A 161 -8.42 -10.54 -11.09
C ILE A 161 -9.19 -11.52 -11.94
N GLU A 162 -8.48 -12.43 -12.61
CA GLU A 162 -9.03 -13.46 -13.48
C GLU A 162 -9.04 -14.83 -12.78
N SER A 163 -8.06 -15.09 -11.91
CA SER A 163 -7.91 -16.34 -11.15
C SER A 163 -7.61 -16.10 -9.67
N ILE A 164 -8.01 -17.07 -8.85
CA ILE A 164 -7.59 -17.18 -7.45
C ILE A 164 -6.83 -18.50 -7.32
N THR A 165 -5.58 -18.43 -6.89
CA THR A 165 -4.72 -19.62 -6.74
C THR A 165 -5.24 -20.59 -5.69
N PHE A 166 -4.84 -21.84 -5.85
CA PHE A 166 -5.00 -22.86 -4.82
C PHE A 166 -4.39 -22.38 -3.50
N SER A 167 -5.15 -22.48 -2.39
CA SER A 167 -4.73 -22.03 -1.06
C SER A 167 -4.46 -20.53 -0.90
N ALA A 168 -4.94 -19.65 -1.79
CA ALA A 168 -4.72 -18.21 -1.68
C ALA A 168 -5.03 -17.66 -0.27
N PHE A 169 -6.12 -18.11 0.36
CA PHE A 169 -6.54 -17.61 1.68
C PHE A 169 -6.08 -18.47 2.86
N TYR A 170 -5.29 -19.52 2.62
CA TYR A 170 -4.83 -20.44 3.66
C TYR A 170 -4.05 -19.71 4.78
N TRP A 171 -3.29 -18.70 4.39
CA TRP A 171 -2.40 -17.92 5.26
C TRP A 171 -3.06 -16.79 6.05
N MET A 172 -4.40 -16.71 6.01
CA MET A 172 -5.18 -15.64 6.64
C MET A 172 -6.20 -16.24 7.64
N PRO A 173 -5.74 -16.95 8.69
CA PRO A 173 -6.58 -17.77 9.58
C PRO A 173 -7.67 -17.00 10.33
N ASN A 174 -7.46 -15.69 10.51
CA ASN A 174 -8.28 -14.83 11.36
C ASN A 174 -9.22 -13.91 10.59
N VAL A 175 -9.32 -14.07 9.27
CA VAL A 175 -10.17 -13.23 8.43
C VAL A 175 -11.64 -13.43 8.80
N GLU A 176 -12.28 -12.33 9.13
CA GLU A 176 -13.71 -12.23 9.41
C GLU A 176 -14.49 -11.68 8.21
N SER A 177 -13.85 -10.85 7.38
CA SER A 177 -14.45 -10.22 6.20
C SER A 177 -13.57 -10.42 4.97
N LEU A 178 -14.12 -11.05 3.94
CA LEU A 178 -13.49 -11.25 2.63
C LEU A 178 -14.37 -10.66 1.54
N VAL A 179 -13.87 -9.63 0.85
CA VAL A 179 -14.60 -8.90 -0.18
C VAL A 179 -13.79 -8.88 -1.45
N ILE A 180 -14.33 -9.45 -2.54
CA ILE A 180 -13.70 -9.47 -3.86
C ILE A 180 -14.79 -9.14 -4.89
N ARG A 181 -14.87 -7.88 -5.31
CA ARG A 181 -15.96 -7.40 -6.17
C ARG A 181 -15.47 -6.69 -7.41
N HIS A 182 -16.32 -6.66 -8.44
CA HIS A 182 -16.02 -5.98 -9.71
C HIS A 182 -14.73 -6.51 -10.34
N THR A 183 -14.52 -7.83 -10.22
CA THR A 183 -13.38 -8.54 -10.78
C THR A 183 -13.78 -9.32 -12.03
N LYS A 184 -12.79 -9.91 -12.70
CA LYS A 184 -12.96 -10.72 -13.90
C LYS A 184 -12.92 -12.23 -13.59
N ILE A 185 -13.14 -12.63 -12.34
CA ILE A 185 -13.06 -14.03 -11.91
C ILE A 185 -14.14 -14.82 -12.67
N ASN A 186 -13.69 -15.60 -13.64
CA ASN A 186 -14.55 -16.44 -14.45
C ASN A 186 -14.63 -17.84 -13.81
N GLY A 187 -15.84 -18.39 -13.67
CA GLY A 187 -16.04 -19.76 -13.22
C GLY A 187 -16.69 -19.94 -11.84
N ILE A 188 -16.67 -21.20 -11.40
CA ILE A 188 -17.31 -21.71 -10.19
C ILE A 188 -16.44 -21.41 -8.96
N LEU A 189 -17.07 -21.04 -7.85
CA LEU A 189 -16.38 -20.86 -6.58
C LEU A 189 -15.72 -22.18 -6.15
N SER A 190 -14.41 -22.15 -5.84
CA SER A 190 -13.70 -23.35 -5.41
C SER A 190 -13.42 -23.32 -3.92
N SER A 191 -13.76 -24.40 -3.21
CA SER A 191 -13.35 -24.61 -1.82
C SER A 191 -11.82 -24.69 -1.67
N ASN A 192 -11.11 -24.99 -2.76
CA ASN A 192 -9.65 -25.08 -2.78
C ASN A 192 -8.93 -23.74 -2.58
N TRP A 193 -9.62 -22.60 -2.72
CA TRP A 193 -9.05 -21.29 -2.42
C TRP A 193 -8.67 -21.15 -0.94
N PHE A 194 -9.41 -21.84 -0.07
CA PHE A 194 -9.21 -21.78 1.37
C PHE A 194 -8.30 -22.90 1.88
N ARG A 195 -8.50 -24.15 1.41
CA ARG A 195 -7.79 -25.37 1.87
C ARG A 195 -7.86 -25.62 3.39
N ARG A 196 -8.71 -24.88 4.08
CA ARG A 196 -8.96 -25.00 5.52
C ARG A 196 -10.37 -24.51 5.78
N LYS A 197 -10.88 -24.85 6.96
CA LYS A 197 -12.07 -24.20 7.48
C LYS A 197 -11.74 -22.76 7.87
N MET A 198 -12.61 -21.84 7.48
CA MET A 198 -12.52 -20.41 7.79
C MET A 198 -13.48 -20.10 8.95
N ASP A 199 -13.20 -20.66 10.14
CA ASP A 199 -14.12 -20.62 11.29
C ASP A 199 -14.49 -19.21 11.77
N LYS A 200 -13.68 -18.20 11.42
CA LYS A 200 -13.89 -16.80 11.77
C LYS A 200 -14.57 -15.97 10.69
N LEU A 201 -14.71 -16.51 9.47
CA LEU A 201 -15.28 -15.78 8.35
C LEU A 201 -16.78 -15.57 8.56
N LYS A 202 -17.16 -14.31 8.77
CA LYS A 202 -18.55 -13.86 8.99
C LYS A 202 -19.14 -13.22 7.74
N TYR A 203 -18.31 -12.60 6.91
CA TYR A 203 -18.72 -11.89 5.71
C TYR A 203 -17.91 -12.34 4.49
N LEU A 204 -18.61 -12.81 3.46
CA LEU A 204 -18.03 -13.17 2.17
C LEU A 204 -18.83 -12.52 1.05
N ASP A 205 -18.21 -11.58 0.32
CA ASP A 205 -18.83 -10.91 -0.81
C ASP A 205 -17.99 -11.10 -2.07
N LEU A 206 -18.53 -11.89 -3.00
CA LEU A 206 -17.94 -12.18 -4.30
C LEU A 206 -18.80 -11.63 -5.45
N SER A 207 -19.61 -10.60 -5.16
CA SER A 207 -20.61 -10.08 -6.08
C SER A 207 -20.01 -9.25 -7.24
N LYS A 208 -20.81 -9.10 -8.31
CA LYS A 208 -20.49 -8.32 -9.51
C LYS A 208 -19.22 -8.80 -10.23
N LYS A 209 -19.32 -9.97 -10.87
CA LYS A 209 -18.34 -10.44 -11.85
C LYS A 209 -18.55 -9.70 -13.17
N TYR A 210 -17.49 -9.25 -13.82
CA TYR A 210 -17.57 -8.80 -15.21
C TYR A 210 -17.83 -10.01 -16.11
N VAL A 211 -19.10 -10.24 -16.46
CA VAL A 211 -19.43 -11.19 -17.53
C VAL A 211 -18.98 -10.53 -18.84
N LYS A 212 -17.89 -11.02 -19.44
CA LYS A 212 -17.61 -10.72 -20.85
C LYS A 212 -18.76 -11.32 -21.66
N ASN A 213 -19.71 -10.48 -22.08
CA ASN A 213 -20.58 -10.85 -23.19
C ASN A 213 -19.66 -11.09 -24.39
N LYS A 214 -19.53 -12.34 -24.81
CA LYS A 214 -18.95 -12.66 -26.11
C LYS A 214 -19.93 -12.13 -27.16
N THR A 215 -19.61 -10.99 -27.75
CA THR A 215 -20.07 -10.62 -29.10
C THR A 215 -19.15 -11.26 -30.12
#